data_AF-A0AAU3UPR4-F1
#
_entry.id   AF-A0AAU3UPR4-F1
#
_cell.length_a   1.000
_cell.length_b   1.000
_cell.length_c   1.000
_cell.angle_alpha   90.00
_cell.angle_beta   90.00
_cell.angle_gamma   90.00
#
_symmetry.space_group_name_H-M   'P 1'
#
loop_
_entity.id
_entity.type
_entity.pdbx_description
1 polymer ?
#
loop_
_entity_poly.entity_id
_entity_poly.type
_entity_poly.pdbx_seq_one_letter_code
_entity_poly.pdbx_strand_id
1 'polypeptide(L)'
;MRFPEGDVGDVAAGEAALDAGRPEWVRAVLVADGVLTGERGRTDALIVHAVDYSDRRSSIRIAVPYRPHTDDAGFAVFRPRFLEVTGDSDPDHDGLGRAFFGGVDTHEQAAFIWNVYLRDESV
;
A
#
# COMPACT_ATOMS: atom_id res chain seq x y z
N MET A 1 -12.73 18.06 9.99
CA MET A 1 -11.27 17.85 9.86
C MET A 1 -10.97 17.85 8.37
N ARG A 2 -10.33 18.90 7.85
CA ARG A 2 -10.08 19.11 6.41
C ARG A 2 -8.61 18.76 6.18
N PHE A 3 -8.33 17.73 5.38
CA PHE A 3 -6.99 17.55 4.83
C PHE A 3 -6.75 18.74 3.89
N PRO A 4 -5.67 19.52 4.05
CA PRO A 4 -5.40 20.64 3.16
C PRO A 4 -5.21 20.10 1.74
N GLU A 5 -5.90 20.74 0.80
CA GLU A 5 -5.80 20.48 -0.62
C GLU A 5 -4.35 20.67 -1.08
N GLY A 6 -3.73 19.60 -1.58
CA GLY A 6 -2.50 19.66 -2.37
C GLY A 6 -1.24 20.02 -1.58
N ASP A 7 -0.75 19.09 -0.76
CA ASP A 7 0.67 19.07 -0.41
C ASP A 7 1.18 17.68 -0.77
N VAL A 8 2.21 17.61 -1.61
CA VAL A 8 3.02 16.38 -1.74
C VAL A 8 3.77 16.30 -0.42
N GLY A 9 3.07 15.88 0.63
CA GLY A 9 3.56 15.92 1.99
C GLY A 9 4.85 15.13 2.08
N ASP A 10 5.82 15.70 2.79
CA ASP A 10 7.07 15.01 3.08
C ASP A 10 6.76 13.62 3.63
N VAL A 11 7.09 12.58 2.86
CA VAL A 11 6.85 11.18 3.22
C VAL A 11 7.48 10.89 4.58
N ALA A 12 8.61 11.53 4.92
CA ALA A 12 9.23 11.38 6.22
C ALA A 12 8.37 11.95 7.36
N ALA A 13 7.72 13.09 7.16
CA ALA A 13 6.80 13.66 8.14
C ALA A 13 5.53 12.80 8.30
N GLY A 14 5.02 12.25 7.19
CA GLY A 14 3.92 11.29 7.19
C GLY A 14 4.27 10.00 7.95
N GLU A 15 5.42 9.41 7.66
CA GLU A 15 5.95 8.23 8.36
C GLU A 15 6.16 8.52 9.84
N ALA A 16 6.75 9.66 10.20
CA ALA A 16 6.93 10.05 11.60
C ALA A 16 5.59 10.21 12.34
N ALA A 17 4.57 10.78 11.69
CA ALA A 17 3.24 10.91 12.28
C ALA A 17 2.54 9.54 12.43
N LEU A 18 2.69 8.66 11.45
CA LEU A 18 2.22 7.29 11.51
C LEU A 18 2.96 6.51 12.60
N ASP A 19 4.26 6.73 12.76
CA ASP A 19 5.05 6.05 13.77
C ASP A 19 4.74 6.52 15.19
N ALA A 20 4.52 7.82 15.38
CA ALA A 20 4.12 8.37 16.66
C ALA A 20 2.71 7.91 17.07
N GLY A 21 1.80 7.81 16.10
CA GLY A 21 0.38 7.55 16.36
C GLY A 21 -0.27 8.65 17.21
N ARG A 22 -1.52 8.44 17.59
CA ARG A 22 -2.24 9.28 18.57
C ARG A 22 -3.15 8.42 19.45
N PRO A 23 -3.44 8.85 20.70
CA PRO A 23 -4.26 8.06 21.62
C PRO A 23 -5.65 7.69 21.07
N GLU A 24 -6.22 8.51 20.18
CA GLU A 24 -7.53 8.27 19.57
C GLU A 24 -7.48 7.42 18.29
N TRP A 25 -6.29 7.09 17.77
CA TRP A 25 -6.15 6.30 16.56
C TRP A 25 -6.23 4.81 16.90
N VAL A 26 -7.14 4.10 16.23
CA VAL A 26 -7.18 2.63 16.28
C VAL A 26 -6.35 2.06 15.15
N ARG A 27 -6.45 2.64 13.95
CA ARG A 27 -5.70 2.26 12.75
C ARG A 27 -5.40 3.50 11.92
N ALA A 28 -4.28 3.50 11.24
CA ALA A 28 -3.93 4.53 10.26
C ALA A 28 -3.24 3.91 9.06
N VAL A 29 -3.34 4.59 7.92
CA VAL A 29 -2.67 4.18 6.68
C VAL A 29 -2.02 5.41 6.05
N LEU A 30 -0.75 5.28 5.70
CA LEU A 30 -0.03 6.19 4.82
C LEU A 30 0.11 5.55 3.45
N VAL A 31 -0.20 6.30 2.39
CA VAL A 31 0.05 5.89 1.01
C VAL A 31 0.96 6.93 0.38
N ALA A 32 2.08 6.49 -0.19
CA ALA A 32 3.05 7.34 -0.86
C ALA A 32 3.48 6.73 -2.20
N ASP A 33 3.80 7.58 -3.17
CA ASP A 33 4.49 7.14 -4.38
C ASP A 33 5.91 6.67 -4.03
N GLY A 34 6.31 5.55 -4.61
CA GLY A 34 7.61 4.97 -4.44
C GLY A 34 8.05 4.22 -5.69
N VAL A 35 9.27 3.68 -5.63
CA VAL A 35 9.84 2.89 -6.72
C VAL A 35 10.45 1.64 -6.15
N LEU A 36 10.06 0.49 -6.69
CA LEU A 36 10.71 -0.78 -6.42
C LEU A 36 11.92 -0.93 -7.34
N THR A 37 13.08 -1.16 -6.75
CA THR A 37 14.30 -1.55 -7.48
C THR A 37 14.51 -3.05 -7.34
N GLY A 38 14.57 -3.77 -8.45
CA GLY A 38 14.91 -5.19 -8.48
C GLY A 38 15.77 -5.56 -9.68
N GLU A 39 15.99 -6.85 -9.87
CA GLU A 39 16.81 -7.38 -10.98
C GLU A 39 16.29 -6.97 -12.37
N ARG A 40 14.98 -6.76 -12.49
CA ARG A 40 14.31 -6.33 -13.73
C ARG A 40 14.26 -4.81 -13.92
N GLY A 41 14.84 -4.04 -12.98
CA GLY A 41 14.91 -2.57 -13.06
C GLY A 41 14.01 -1.86 -12.04
N ARG A 42 13.61 -0.63 -12.41
CA ARG A 42 12.78 0.25 -11.58
C ARG A 42 11.31 0.10 -11.99
N THR A 43 10.43 -0.09 -11.02
CA THR A 43 8.98 -0.14 -11.22
C THR A 43 8.30 0.82 -10.27
N ASP A 44 7.45 1.71 -10.79
CA ASP A 44 6.65 2.61 -9.96
C ASP A 44 5.70 1.80 -9.08
N ALA A 45 5.49 2.25 -7.85
CA ALA A 45 4.63 1.57 -6.89
C ALA A 45 4.00 2.55 -5.90
N LEU A 46 2.77 2.26 -5.50
CA LEU A 46 2.21 2.87 -4.30
C LEU A 46 2.68 2.07 -3.09
N ILE A 47 3.39 2.72 -2.17
CA ILE A 47 3.79 2.14 -0.90
C ILE A 47 2.71 2.45 0.12
N VAL A 48 2.06 1.41 0.61
CA VAL A 48 1.02 1.46 1.62
C VAL A 48 1.62 0.99 2.94
N HIS A 49 1.69 1.87 3.93
CA HIS A 49 2.07 1.53 5.30
C HIS A 49 0.84 1.66 6.19
N ALA A 50 0.35 0.54 6.70
CA ALA A 50 -0.78 0.49 7.61
C ALA A 50 -0.32 0.08 9.01
N VAL A 51 -0.84 0.76 10.04
CA VAL A 51 -0.56 0.50 11.45
C VAL A 51 -1.87 0.26 12.18
N ASP A 52 -1.91 -0.79 12.99
CA ASP A 52 -2.94 -1.01 14.02
C ASP A 52 -2.32 -0.63 15.38
N TYR A 53 -2.96 0.30 16.10
CA TYR A 53 -2.51 0.82 17.41
C TYR A 53 -3.31 0.23 18.58
N SER A 54 -4.07 -0.85 18.37
CA SER A 54 -4.73 -1.58 19.45
C SER A 54 -3.73 -2.23 20.42
N ASP A 55 -4.21 -3.06 21.35
CA ASP A 55 -3.45 -3.63 22.47
C ASP A 55 -2.08 -4.19 22.10
N ARG A 56 -1.92 -4.72 20.89
CA ARG A 56 -0.63 -5.09 20.32
C ARG A 56 -0.42 -4.34 19.01
N ARG A 57 0.41 -3.30 19.07
CA ARG A 57 0.79 -2.54 17.88
C ARG A 57 1.39 -3.46 16.82
N SER A 58 0.81 -3.44 15.63
CA SER A 58 1.29 -4.16 14.47
C SER A 58 1.30 -3.24 13.26
N SER A 59 2.16 -3.54 12.31
CA SER A 59 2.19 -2.80 11.05
C SER A 59 2.44 -3.71 9.87
N ILE A 60 2.01 -3.24 8.72
CA ILE A 60 2.22 -3.89 7.44
C ILE A 60 2.60 -2.85 6.40
N ARG A 61 3.65 -3.15 5.62
CA ARG A 61 4.06 -2.36 4.47
C ARG A 61 3.89 -3.19 3.20
N ILE A 62 3.10 -2.66 2.26
CA ILE A 62 2.76 -3.30 0.99
C ILE A 62 3.17 -2.36 -0.13
N ALA A 63 3.83 -2.89 -1.16
CA ALA A 63 3.97 -2.19 -2.42
C ALA A 63 2.88 -2.67 -3.39
N VAL A 64 2.20 -1.72 -4.03
CA VAL A 64 1.30 -1.97 -5.16
C VAL A 64 2.00 -1.44 -6.41
N PRO A 65 2.75 -2.29 -7.14
CA PRO A 65 3.46 -1.86 -8.32
C PRO A 65 2.46 -1.55 -9.44
N TYR A 66 2.73 -0.51 -10.21
CA TYR A 66 1.91 -0.12 -11.33
C TYR A 66 2.75 0.36 -12.50
N ARG A 67 2.14 0.39 -13.68
CA ARG A 67 2.65 1.08 -14.85
C ARG A 67 1.75 2.29 -15.10
N PRO A 68 2.28 3.52 -15.13
CA PRO A 68 1.46 4.71 -15.27
C PRO A 68 0.77 4.75 -16.63
N HIS A 69 -0.33 5.49 -16.73
CA HIS A 69 -1.07 5.66 -17.99
C HIS A 69 -0.27 6.39 -19.08
N THR A 70 0.81 7.07 -18.71
CA THR A 70 1.73 7.77 -19.62
C THR A 70 2.71 6.83 -20.31
N ASP A 71 2.75 5.55 -19.93
CA ASP A 71 3.55 4.53 -20.60
C ASP A 71 2.88 4.07 -21.90
N ASP A 72 3.68 3.84 -22.94
CA ASP A 72 3.21 3.42 -24.28
C ASP A 72 2.46 2.07 -24.26
N ALA A 73 2.78 1.19 -23.30
CA ALA A 73 2.08 -0.07 -23.10
C ALA A 73 0.77 0.09 -22.28
N GLY A 74 0.40 1.31 -21.91
CA GLY A 74 -0.81 1.66 -21.18
C GLY A 74 -0.78 1.31 -19.69
N PHE A 75 -1.79 1.75 -18.95
CA PHE A 75 -1.89 1.52 -17.50
C PHE A 75 -1.99 0.04 -17.14
N ALA A 76 -1.28 -0.37 -16.09
CA ALA A 76 -1.39 -1.71 -15.50
C ALA A 76 -1.17 -1.65 -13.98
N VAL A 77 -1.79 -2.57 -13.26
CA VAL A 77 -1.50 -2.82 -11.84
C VAL A 77 -0.90 -4.22 -11.74
N PHE A 78 0.14 -4.38 -10.96
CA PHE A 78 0.79 -5.68 -10.75
C PHE A 78 0.44 -6.26 -9.39
N ARG A 79 0.70 -7.56 -9.21
CA ARG A 79 0.46 -8.25 -7.94
C ARG A 79 1.18 -7.50 -6.78
N PRO A 80 0.45 -7.14 -5.70
CA PRO A 80 1.03 -6.52 -4.52
C PRO A 80 2.16 -7.35 -3.91
N ARG A 81 3.15 -6.67 -3.34
CA ARG A 81 4.27 -7.28 -2.63
C ARG A 81 4.27 -6.86 -1.18
N PHE A 82 4.26 -7.83 -0.28
CA PHE A 82 4.43 -7.59 1.16
C PHE A 82 5.92 -7.32 1.41
N LEU A 83 6.24 -6.10 1.86
CA LEU A 83 7.62 -5.69 2.12
C LEU A 83 8.03 -5.99 3.56
N GLU A 84 7.12 -5.71 4.50
CA GLU A 84 7.38 -5.82 5.93
C GLU A 84 6.08 -6.08 6.68
N VAL A 85 6.14 -6.94 7.70
CA VAL A 85 5.09 -7.12 8.70
C VAL A 85 5.76 -7.10 10.06
N THR A 86 5.26 -6.25 10.97
CA THR A 86 5.78 -6.13 12.33
C THR A 86 4.68 -6.36 13.35
N GLY A 87 5.08 -6.68 14.59
CA GLY A 87 4.14 -6.93 15.68
C GLY A 87 3.65 -8.38 15.77
N ASP A 88 3.99 -9.25 14.82
CA ASP A 88 3.82 -10.70 14.91
C ASP A 88 5.15 -11.43 14.71
N SER A 89 5.40 -12.47 15.49
CA SER A 89 6.60 -13.32 15.39
C SER A 89 6.49 -14.34 14.25
N ASP A 90 5.27 -14.65 13.81
CA ASP A 90 4.99 -15.53 12.68
C ASP A 90 3.81 -14.97 11.87
N PRO A 91 4.04 -13.98 11.00
CA PRO A 91 2.97 -13.30 10.28
C PRO A 91 2.26 -14.23 9.28
N ASP A 92 0.94 -14.37 9.41
CA ASP A 92 0.07 -15.08 8.44
C ASP A 92 -0.06 -14.29 7.14
N HIS A 93 0.94 -14.41 6.27
CA HIS A 93 0.97 -13.73 4.97
C HIS A 93 -0.22 -14.10 4.06
N ASP A 94 -0.70 -15.34 4.13
CA ASP A 94 -1.85 -15.80 3.34
C ASP A 94 -3.16 -15.17 3.85
N GLY A 95 -3.34 -15.11 5.17
CA GLY A 95 -4.43 -14.39 5.82
C GLY A 95 -4.42 -12.90 5.49
N LEU A 96 -3.26 -12.26 5.57
CA LEU A 96 -3.08 -10.85 5.22
C LEU A 96 -3.38 -10.59 3.74
N GLY A 97 -2.93 -11.47 2.84
CA GLY A 97 -3.28 -11.46 1.42
C GLY A 97 -4.79 -11.50 1.18
N ARG A 98 -5.47 -12.47 1.79
CA ARG A 98 -6.93 -12.59 1.69
C ARG A 98 -7.67 -11.37 2.23
N ALA A 99 -7.21 -10.81 3.35
CA ALA A 99 -7.82 -9.62 3.93
C ALA A 99 -7.64 -8.39 3.02
N PHE A 100 -6.45 -8.20 2.45
CA PHE A 100 -6.18 -7.12 1.50
C PHE A 100 -7.09 -7.21 0.27
N PHE A 101 -7.12 -8.37 -0.40
CA PHE A 101 -7.95 -8.54 -1.59
C PHE A 101 -9.44 -8.53 -1.27
N GLY A 102 -9.86 -9.03 -0.11
CA GLY A 102 -11.23 -8.87 0.36
C GLY A 102 -11.62 -7.38 0.48
N GLY A 103 -10.71 -6.54 0.97
CA GLY A 103 -10.92 -5.08 0.99
C GLY A 103 -11.04 -4.49 -0.42
N VAL A 104 -10.15 -4.88 -1.34
CA VAL A 104 -10.20 -4.48 -2.76
C VAL A 104 -11.56 -4.83 -3.39
N ASP A 105 -12.02 -6.05 -3.17
CA ASP A 105 -13.27 -6.57 -3.75
C ASP A 105 -14.51 -5.87 -3.20
N THR A 106 -14.49 -5.43 -1.94
CA THR A 106 -15.62 -4.70 -1.32
C THR A 106 -15.77 -3.26 -1.84
N HIS A 107 -14.75 -2.70 -2.49
CA HIS A 107 -14.81 -1.33 -3.00
C HIS A 107 -15.15 -1.33 -4.49
N GLU A 108 -16.43 -1.14 -4.83
CA GLU A 108 -16.98 -1.30 -6.19
C GLU A 108 -16.14 -0.64 -7.31
N GLN A 109 -15.69 0.60 -7.09
CA GLN A 109 -14.88 1.32 -8.07
C GLN A 109 -13.44 0.80 -8.19
N ALA A 110 -12.85 0.35 -7.08
CA ALA A 110 -11.49 -0.17 -7.07
C ALA A 110 -11.48 -1.58 -7.68
N ALA A 111 -12.42 -2.43 -7.29
CA ALA A 111 -12.57 -3.78 -7.82
C ALA A 111 -12.62 -3.79 -9.36
N PHE A 112 -13.30 -2.83 -9.99
CA PHE A 112 -13.27 -2.68 -11.45
C PHE A 112 -11.85 -2.46 -12.00
N ILE A 113 -11.09 -1.54 -11.41
CA ILE A 113 -9.71 -1.25 -11.84
C ILE A 113 -8.84 -2.49 -11.72
N TRP A 114 -8.91 -3.19 -10.59
CA TRP A 114 -8.14 -4.43 -10.37
C TRP A 114 -8.53 -5.51 -11.38
N ASN A 115 -9.82 -5.73 -11.65
CA ASN A 115 -10.28 -6.75 -12.60
C ASN A 115 -9.83 -6.48 -14.05
N VAL A 116 -9.77 -5.21 -14.47
CA VAL A 116 -9.40 -4.85 -15.85
C VAL A 116 -7.88 -4.80 -16.05
N TYR A 117 -7.16 -4.26 -15.06
CA TYR A 117 -5.75 -3.85 -15.23
C TYR A 117 -4.74 -4.72 -14.47
N LEU A 118 -5.17 -5.69 -13.65
CA LEU A 118 -4.26 -6.59 -12.96
C LEU A 118 -3.48 -7.47 -13.95
N ARG A 119 -2.16 -7.52 -13.78
CA ARG A 119 -1.23 -8.38 -14.52
C ARG A 119 -0.33 -9.15 -13.55
N ASP A 120 0.03 -10.38 -13.90
CA ASP A 120 0.78 -11.28 -13.02
C ASP A 120 2.25 -10.84 -12.82
N GLU A 121 2.87 -10.24 -13.83
CA GLU A 121 4.27 -9.79 -13.75
C GLU A 121 4.43 -8.33 -14.15
N SER A 122 5.22 -7.60 -13.36
CA SER A 122 5.88 -6.36 -13.79
C SER A 122 6.92 -6.77 -14.85
N VAL A 123 6.58 -6.58 -16.13
CA VAL A 123 7.45 -6.86 -17.28
C VAL A 123 8.64 -5.92 -17.25
#